data_AF-A0A158J2B6-F1
#
_entry.id   AF-A0A158J2B6-F1
#
_cell.length_a   1.000
_cell.length_b   1.000
_cell.length_c   1.000
_cell.angle_alpha   90.00
_cell.angle_beta   90.00
_cell.angle_gamma   90.00
#
_symmetry.space_group_name_H-M   'P 1'
#
loop_
_entity.id
_entity.type
_entity.pdbx_description
1 polymer ?
#
loop_
_entity_poly.entity_id
_entity_poly.type
_entity_poly.pdbx_seq_one_letter_code
_entity_poly.pdbx_strand_id
1 'polypeptide(L)'
;MRHRVLVMNGQRIVQNEQTTGAWQTEHVDKAGQLKPGIYNIYAATAADKGKAYEGVIVHADKQAIYQQIGKQFVKHERADFDKVPELGSAKSITYDQPTGRAQVAAASEKLGKKLSR
;
A
#
# COMPACT_ATOMS: atom_id res chain seq x y z
N MET A 1 4.68 0.32 18.00
CA MET A 1 5.54 -0.54 17.17
C MET A 1 5.48 -0.03 15.74
N ARG A 2 6.63 0.10 15.06
CA ARG A 2 6.68 0.59 13.67
C ARG A 2 6.91 -0.59 12.74
N HIS A 3 6.06 -0.74 11.71
CA HIS A 3 6.27 -1.70 10.64
C HIS A 3 6.76 -0.99 9.37
N ARG A 4 7.66 -1.64 8.65
CA ARG A 4 8.08 -1.23 7.31
C ARG A 4 8.16 -2.42 6.39
N VAL A 5 8.10 -2.15 5.09
CA VAL A 5 8.40 -3.14 4.06
C VAL A 5 9.67 -2.71 3.35
N LEU A 6 10.66 -3.60 3.29
CA LEU A 6 11.88 -3.45 2.52
C LEU A 6 11.79 -4.36 1.30
N VAL A 7 11.96 -3.80 0.11
CA VAL A 7 12.03 -4.56 -1.14
C VAL A 7 13.43 -4.45 -1.70
N MET A 8 14.11 -5.58 -1.85
CA MET A 8 15.44 -5.67 -2.46
C MET A 8 15.66 -7.06 -3.06
N ASN A 9 16.41 -7.14 -4.16
CA ASN A 9 16.78 -8.40 -4.80
C ASN A 9 15.57 -9.34 -5.10
N GLY A 10 14.42 -8.76 -5.47
CA GLY A 10 13.20 -9.53 -5.73
C GLY A 10 12.51 -10.10 -4.49
N GLN A 11 12.96 -9.75 -3.29
CA GLN A 11 12.35 -10.10 -2.01
C GLN A 11 11.59 -8.93 -1.40
N ARG A 12 10.50 -9.24 -0.70
CA ARG A 12 9.72 -8.33 0.14
C ARG A 12 9.90 -8.76 1.60
N ILE A 13 10.52 -7.92 2.40
CA ILE A 13 10.87 -8.20 3.79
C ILE A 13 10.02 -7.29 4.67
N VAL A 14 9.13 -7.87 5.48
CA VAL A 14 8.36 -7.15 6.49
C VAL A 14 9.19 -7.08 7.76
N GLN A 15 9.37 -5.88 8.29
CA GLN A 15 10.17 -5.66 9.49
C GLN A 15 9.39 -4.87 10.53
N ASN A 16 9.63 -5.19 11.80
CA ASN A 16 9.17 -4.42 12.94
C ASN A 16 10.34 -3.76 13.67
N GLU A 17 10.13 -2.54 14.17
CA GLU A 17 11.11 -1.85 15.01
C GLU A 17 10.92 -2.30 16.47
N GLN A 18 11.90 -3.02 17.01
CA GLN A 18 11.90 -3.53 18.39
C GLN A 18 12.35 -2.45 19.38
N THR A 19 13.44 -1.77 19.04
CA THR A 19 13.96 -0.58 19.72
C THR A 19 14.35 0.44 18.65
N THR A 20 14.50 1.71 19.03
CA THR A 20 14.81 2.78 18.08
C THR A 20 16.01 2.43 17.20
N GLY A 21 15.78 2.29 15.90
CA GLY A 21 16.79 1.92 14.90
C GLY A 21 17.06 0.42 14.74
N ALA A 22 16.57 -0.44 15.64
CA ALA A 22 16.73 -1.89 15.56
C ALA A 22 15.51 -2.54 14.90
N TRP A 23 15.70 -2.97 13.66
CA TRP A 23 14.66 -3.61 12.85
C TRP A 23 14.86 -5.12 12.83
N GLN A 24 13.80 -5.85 13.16
CA GLN A 24 13.77 -7.31 13.07
C GLN A 24 12.87 -7.74 11.93
N THR A 25 13.31 -8.75 11.18
CA THR A 25 12.52 -9.35 10.11
C THR A 25 11.44 -10.24 10.73
N GLU A 26 10.19 -9.95 10.39
CA GLU A 26 9.03 -10.79 10.75
C GLU A 26 8.77 -11.84 9.68
N HIS A 27 8.80 -11.42 8.41
CA HIS A 27 8.43 -12.27 7.27
C HIS A 27 9.20 -11.88 6.00
N VAL A 28 9.46 -12.87 5.13
CA VAL A 28 10.08 -12.68 3.82
C VAL A 28 9.22 -13.36 2.76
N ASP A 29 8.84 -12.59 1.74
CA ASP A 29 8.08 -13.03 0.58
C ASP A 29 8.80 -12.69 -0.72
N LYS A 30 8.26 -13.16 -1.85
CA LYS A 30 8.60 -12.62 -3.17
C LYS A 30 8.06 -11.20 -3.30
N ALA A 31 8.85 -10.30 -3.90
CA ALA A 31 8.45 -8.93 -4.17
C ALA A 31 7.32 -8.80 -5.18
N GLY A 32 7.21 -9.78 -6.10
CA GLY A 32 6.26 -9.71 -7.20
C GLY A 32 6.51 -8.45 -8.04
N GLN A 33 5.47 -7.61 -8.18
CA GLN A 33 5.54 -6.37 -8.96
C GLN A 33 6.02 -5.16 -8.15
N LEU A 34 6.28 -5.31 -6.84
CA LEU A 34 6.79 -4.20 -6.04
C LEU A 34 8.20 -3.82 -6.46
N LYS A 35 8.43 -2.52 -6.64
CA LYS A 35 9.75 -1.98 -6.96
C LYS A 35 10.68 -2.07 -5.76
N PRO A 36 12.01 -2.17 -5.96
CA PRO A 36 12.96 -2.04 -4.87
C PRO A 36 12.82 -0.71 -4.13
N GLY A 37 12.92 -0.74 -2.80
CA GLY A 37 12.77 0.45 -1.96
C GLY A 37 12.39 0.16 -0.51
N ILE A 38 12.35 1.22 0.30
CA ILE A 38 11.89 1.17 1.69
C ILE A 38 10.51 1.84 1.75
N TYR A 39 9.52 1.07 2.19
CA TYR A 39 8.14 1.51 2.35
C TYR A 39 7.84 1.64 3.84
N ASN A 40 7.93 2.87 4.35
CA ASN A 40 7.72 3.20 5.76
C ASN A 40 6.21 3.24 6.08
N ILE A 41 5.53 2.10 6.03
CA ILE A 41 4.09 1.99 6.24
C ILE A 41 3.63 2.41 7.65
N TYR A 42 4.55 2.44 8.63
CA TYR A 42 4.29 3.04 9.94
C TYR A 42 3.91 4.53 9.89
N ALA A 43 4.29 5.23 8.82
CA ALA A 43 3.97 6.65 8.62
C ALA A 43 2.64 6.85 7.87
N ALA A 44 1.87 5.78 7.64
CA ALA A 44 0.63 5.86 6.92
C ALA A 44 -0.46 6.59 7.71
N THR A 45 -1.21 7.46 7.03
CA THR A 45 -2.40 8.10 7.58
C THR A 45 -3.64 7.26 7.30
N ALA A 46 -4.60 7.24 8.21
CA ALA A 46 -5.87 6.56 7.98
C ALA A 46 -6.59 7.15 6.74
N ALA A 47 -7.23 6.29 5.96
CA ALA A 47 -8.04 6.69 4.83
C ALA A 47 -9.28 7.46 5.28
N ASP A 48 -9.53 8.60 4.65
CA ASP A 48 -10.77 9.36 4.70
C ASP A 48 -11.72 8.76 3.66
N LYS A 49 -12.79 8.10 4.13
CA LYS A 49 -13.75 7.41 3.26
C LYS A 49 -14.52 8.36 2.32
N GLY A 50 -14.40 9.68 2.50
CA GLY A 50 -14.93 10.68 1.56
C GLY A 50 -14.05 10.94 0.33
N LYS A 51 -12.84 10.35 0.26
CA LYS A 51 -11.85 10.63 -0.79
C LYS A 51 -11.55 9.40 -1.66
N ALA A 52 -11.09 9.68 -2.88
CA ALA A 52 -10.51 8.68 -3.77
C ALA A 52 -8.98 8.63 -3.58
N TYR A 53 -8.43 7.43 -3.62
CA TYR A 53 -7.02 7.17 -3.43
C TYR A 53 -6.44 6.37 -4.59
N GLU A 54 -5.55 6.98 -5.36
CA GLU A 54 -4.94 6.36 -6.54
C GLU A 54 -3.44 6.16 -6.33
N GLY A 55 -2.99 4.91 -6.35
CA GLY A 55 -1.64 4.57 -5.94
C GLY A 55 -1.36 3.07 -5.89
N VAL A 56 -0.12 2.71 -5.55
CA VAL A 56 0.35 1.32 -5.54
C VAL A 56 0.03 0.65 -4.22
N ILE A 57 -0.51 -0.56 -4.25
CA ILE A 57 -0.73 -1.36 -3.04
C ILE A 57 0.61 -1.96 -2.61
N VAL A 58 1.12 -1.59 -1.43
CA VAL A 58 2.48 -1.96 -0.99
C VAL A 58 2.50 -3.06 0.07
N HIS A 59 1.46 -3.13 0.89
CA HIS A 59 1.36 -4.14 1.93
C HIS A 59 -0.10 -4.39 2.29
N ALA A 60 -0.37 -5.57 2.81
CA ALA A 60 -1.65 -5.92 3.42
C ALA A 60 -1.39 -6.94 4.52
N ASP A 61 -2.03 -6.73 5.66
CA ASP A 61 -2.05 -7.64 6.79
C ASP A 61 -3.51 -7.99 7.15
N LYS A 62 -3.72 -8.61 8.32
CA LYS A 62 -5.07 -9.02 8.77
C LYS A 62 -5.97 -7.84 9.10
N GLN A 63 -5.41 -6.68 9.42
CA GLN A 63 -6.11 -5.50 9.91
C GLN A 63 -6.18 -4.38 8.88
N ALA A 64 -5.19 -4.27 8.00
CA ALA A 64 -5.08 -3.13 7.10
C ALA A 64 -4.49 -3.45 5.73
N ILE A 65 -4.83 -2.59 4.77
CA ILE A 65 -4.21 -2.51 3.45
C ILE A 65 -3.49 -1.17 3.36
N TYR A 66 -2.25 -1.17 2.87
CA TYR A 66 -1.41 0.02 2.74
C TYR A 66 -1.20 0.34 1.28
N GLN A 67 -1.48 1.59 0.92
CA GLN A 67 -1.31 2.13 -0.42
C GLN A 67 -0.30 3.27 -0.39
N GLN A 68 0.59 3.31 -1.37
CA GLN A 68 1.52 4.41 -1.60
C GLN A 68 0.96 5.36 -2.65
N ILE A 69 0.94 6.66 -2.33
CA ILE A 69 0.50 7.73 -3.21
C ILE A 69 1.63 8.77 -3.26
N GLY A 70 2.38 8.76 -4.36
CA GLY A 70 3.64 9.52 -4.43
C GLY A 70 4.62 9.09 -3.34
N LYS A 71 4.88 9.96 -2.36
CA LYS A 71 5.75 9.69 -1.20
C LYS A 71 4.99 9.40 0.09
N GLN A 72 3.67 9.52 0.07
CA GLN A 72 2.80 9.34 1.23
C GLN A 72 2.25 7.91 1.26
N PHE A 73 1.83 7.48 2.44
CA PHE A 73 1.19 6.19 2.65
C PHE A 73 -0.20 6.38 3.24
N VAL A 74 -1.16 5.62 2.75
CA VAL A 74 -2.54 5.59 3.24
C VAL A 74 -2.83 4.20 3.76
N LYS A 75 -3.44 4.13 4.94
CA LYS A 75 -3.87 2.91 5.61
C LYS A 75 -5.40 2.80 5.49
N HIS A 76 -5.84 1.71 4.87
CA HIS A 76 -7.24 1.35 4.72
C HIS A 76 -7.56 0.19 5.67
N GLU A 77 -8.77 0.17 6.25
CA GLU A 77 -9.20 -0.95 7.10
C GLU A 77 -9.45 -2.19 6.25
N ARG A 78 -8.83 -3.32 6.58
CA ARG A 78 -8.96 -4.57 5.81
C ARG A 78 -10.41 -5.07 5.77
N ALA A 79 -11.18 -4.80 6.82
CA ALA A 79 -12.59 -5.22 6.95
C ALA A 79 -13.51 -4.57 5.91
N ASP A 80 -13.14 -3.40 5.36
CA ASP A 80 -13.95 -2.72 4.34
C ASP A 80 -13.91 -3.42 2.98
N PHE A 81 -12.93 -4.33 2.76
CA PHE A 81 -12.65 -4.94 1.47
C PHE A 81 -13.11 -6.40 1.45
N ASP A 82 -13.73 -6.83 0.34
CA ASP A 82 -14.06 -8.24 0.17
C ASP A 82 -12.82 -9.10 -0.04
N LYS A 83 -11.83 -8.58 -0.77
CA LYS A 83 -10.55 -9.25 -1.05
C LYS A 83 -9.38 -8.29 -0.96
N VAL A 84 -8.19 -8.84 -0.69
CA VAL A 84 -6.95 -8.07 -0.72
C VAL A 84 -6.62 -7.68 -2.16
N PRO A 85 -6.42 -6.39 -2.47
CA PRO A 85 -5.92 -5.96 -3.77
C PRO A 85 -4.52 -6.51 -4.06
N GLU A 86 -4.20 -6.71 -5.34
CA GLU A 86 -2.90 -7.24 -5.75
C GLU A 86 -1.75 -6.29 -5.38
N LEU A 87 -0.76 -6.83 -4.66
CA LEU A 87 0.44 -6.08 -4.24
C LEU A 87 1.30 -5.68 -5.44
N GLY A 88 1.85 -4.48 -5.41
CA GLY A 88 2.68 -3.92 -6.48
C GLY A 88 1.90 -3.29 -7.64
N SER A 89 0.59 -3.51 -7.71
CA SER A 89 -0.26 -2.93 -8.75
C SER A 89 -0.85 -1.57 -8.32
N ALA A 90 -1.01 -0.66 -9.28
CA ALA A 90 -1.69 0.60 -9.07
C ALA A 90 -3.22 0.40 -9.09
N LYS A 91 -3.89 0.89 -8.06
CA LYS A 91 -5.34 0.81 -7.88
C LYS A 91 -5.92 2.17 -7.54
N SER A 92 -7.19 2.35 -7.89
CA SER A 92 -8.04 3.42 -7.37
C SER A 92 -8.96 2.82 -6.30
N ILE A 93 -8.90 3.37 -5.09
CA ILE A 93 -9.74 2.96 -3.96
C ILE A 93 -10.68 4.11 -3.63
N THR A 94 -11.98 3.83 -3.69
CA THR A 94 -13.05 4.71 -3.21
C THR A 94 -13.92 3.95 -2.22
N TYR A 95 -14.80 4.64 -1.52
CA TYR A 95 -15.72 4.01 -0.58
C TYR A 95 -17.16 4.33 -0.95
N ASP A 96 -18.00 3.30 -0.89
CA ASP A 96 -19.44 3.48 -0.94
C ASP A 96 -19.91 4.15 0.36
N GLN A 97 -20.52 5.33 0.28
CA GLN A 97 -20.88 6.09 1.48
C GLN A 97 -21.95 5.41 2.36
N PRO A 98 -23.02 4.80 1.80
CA PRO A 98 -24.01 4.10 2.61
C PRO A 98 -23.45 2.91 3.39
N THR A 99 -22.58 2.11 2.77
CA THR A 99 -22.11 0.85 3.37
C THR A 99 -20.72 0.93 3.98
N GLY A 100 -19.94 1.98 3.66
CA GLY A 100 -18.54 2.11 4.04
C GLY A 100 -17.61 1.11 3.38
N ARG A 101 -18.10 0.30 2.42
CA ARG A 101 -17.33 -0.74 1.73
C ARG A 101 -16.40 -0.13 0.69
N ALA A 102 -15.21 -0.70 0.58
CA ALA A 102 -14.20 -0.26 -0.36
C ALA A 102 -14.50 -0.79 -1.77
N GLN A 103 -14.49 0.12 -2.75
CA GLN A 103 -14.54 -0.18 -4.17
C GLN A 103 -13.14 -0.05 -4.74
N VAL A 104 -12.66 -1.11 -5.40
CA VAL A 104 -11.30 -1.18 -5.92
C VAL A 104 -11.33 -1.32 -7.43
N ALA A 105 -10.84 -0.31 -8.13
CA ALA A 105 -10.69 -0.30 -9.58
C ALA A 105 -9.21 -0.31 -9.98
N ALA A 106 -8.93 -0.61 -11.25
CA ALA A 106 -7.63 -0.29 -11.82
C ALA A 106 -7.40 1.23 -11.72
N ALA A 107 -6.17 1.64 -11.41
CA ALA A 107 -5.81 3.05 -11.51
C ALA A 107 -6.05 3.52 -12.96
N SER A 108 -6.60 4.71 -13.12
CA SER A 108 -6.82 5.28 -14.44
C SER A 108 -5.46 5.62 -15.06
N GLU A 109 -5.27 5.36 -16.36
CA GLU A 109 -4.05 5.77 -17.07
C GLU A 109 -3.93 7.31 -17.24
N LYS A 110 -4.61 8.12 -16.42
CA LYS A 110 -4.69 9.55 -16.64
C LYS A 110 -3.31 10.21 -16.51
N LEU A 111 -2.77 10.50 -17.70
CA LEU A 111 -1.79 11.53 -18.05
C LEU A 111 -0.30 11.23 -17.81
N GLY A 112 0.17 10.07 -18.27
CA GLY A 112 1.60 9.79 -18.48
C GLY A 112 2.10 9.87 -19.93
N LYS A 113 1.22 9.99 -20.93
CA LYS A 113 1.62 10.21 -22.33
C LYS A 113 1.85 11.69 -22.59
N LYS A 114 2.91 12.27 -22.00
CA LYS A 114 3.61 13.35 -22.71
C LYS A 114 4.35 12.69 -23.87
N LEU A 115 3.69 12.69 -25.03
CA LEU A 115 4.35 12.53 -26.33
C LEU A 115 5.44 13.61 -26.39
N SER A 116 6.69 13.22 -26.14
CA SER A 116 7.83 14.00 -26.65
C SER A 116 7.78 13.88 -28.16
N ARG A 117 7.63 15.03 -28.81
CA ARG A 117 8.00 15.21 -30.22
C ARG A 117 9.50 15.03 -30.38
#